data_AF-A0A8T4C6R0-F1
#
_entry.id   AF-A0A8T4C6R0-F1
#
_cell.length_a   1.000
_cell.length_b   1.000
_cell.length_c   1.000
_cell.angle_alpha   90.00
_cell.angle_beta   90.00
_cell.angle_gamma   90.00
#
_symmetry.space_group_name_H-M   'P 1'
#
loop_
_entity.id
_entity.type
_entity.pdbx_description
1 polymer ?
#
loop_
_entity_poly.entity_id
_entity_poly.type
_entity_poly.pdbx_seq_one_letter_code
_entity_poly.pdbx_strand_id
1 'polypeptide(L)'
;MNKVGKQCQTGSKIALDHDYIIRGDHICNIYYPADFWKDVEKFYHDTKSFEKMDYKRLTELVNRKVKIQIIIVRNKELADEMREKTSTFFEK
;
A
#
# COMPACT_ATOMS: atom_id res chain seq x y z
N MET A 1 -15.79 -22.51 -5.28
CA MET A 1 -14.87 -21.69 -4.46
C MET A 1 -14.31 -20.60 -5.35
N ASN A 2 -14.67 -19.33 -5.12
CA ASN A 2 -14.08 -18.21 -5.86
C ASN A 2 -12.65 -18.01 -5.37
N LYS A 3 -11.66 -17.98 -6.27
CA LYS A 3 -10.29 -17.57 -5.94
C LYS A 3 -10.34 -16.13 -5.42
N VAL A 4 -10.07 -15.94 -4.13
CA VAL A 4 -9.95 -14.61 -3.52
C VAL A 4 -8.47 -14.22 -3.62
N GLY A 5 -8.13 -13.42 -4.63
CA GLY A 5 -6.79 -12.87 -4.83
C GLY A 5 -6.04 -13.44 -6.04
N LYS A 6 -5.04 -12.68 -6.50
CA LYS A 6 -4.07 -13.06 -7.53
C LYS A 6 -2.68 -13.11 -6.92
N GLN A 7 -1.84 -14.01 -7.41
CA GLN A 7 -0.42 -14.00 -7.05
C GLN A 7 0.23 -12.74 -7.64
N CYS A 8 1.08 -12.09 -6.85
CA CYS A 8 1.76 -10.87 -7.23
C CYS A 8 3.27 -11.02 -7.05
N GLN A 9 4.03 -10.26 -7.83
CA GLN A 9 5.48 -10.19 -7.67
C GLN A 9 5.83 -9.39 -6.41
N THR A 10 6.51 -10.04 -5.46
CA THR A 10 7.03 -9.38 -4.24
C THR A 10 8.43 -8.81 -4.48
N GLY A 11 8.80 -7.75 -3.75
CA GLY A 11 10.13 -7.14 -3.84
C GLY A 11 10.32 -6.15 -4.99
N SER A 12 9.26 -5.89 -5.76
CA SER A 12 9.23 -4.81 -6.76
C SER A 12 9.20 -3.46 -6.05
N LYS A 13 10.14 -2.57 -6.39
CA LYS A 13 10.07 -1.16 -5.96
C LYS A 13 8.91 -0.50 -6.70
N ILE A 14 7.85 -0.19 -5.97
CA ILE A 14 6.74 0.61 -6.49
C ILE A 14 7.21 2.07 -6.50
N ALA A 15 7.12 2.74 -7.64
CA ALA A 15 7.68 4.07 -7.87
C ALA A 15 6.86 5.23 -7.28
N LEU A 16 5.85 4.94 -6.45
CA LEU A 16 4.91 5.94 -5.95
C LEU A 16 5.15 6.21 -4.48
N ASP A 17 5.31 7.49 -4.13
CA ASP A 17 5.48 7.98 -2.76
C ASP A 17 4.17 7.93 -1.93
N HIS A 18 3.12 7.32 -2.48
CA HIS A 18 1.78 7.31 -1.90
C HIS A 18 1.02 6.04 -2.29
N ASP A 19 0.11 5.63 -1.40
CA ASP A 19 -0.86 4.58 -1.71
C ASP A 19 -1.99 5.16 -2.55
N TYR A 20 -2.63 4.33 -3.36
CA TYR A 20 -3.85 4.73 -4.06
C TYR A 20 -4.90 3.63 -4.08
N ILE A 21 -6.16 4.04 -4.10
CA ILE A 21 -7.33 3.16 -4.21
C ILE A 21 -8.20 3.66 -5.35
N ILE A 22 -8.61 2.76 -6.25
CA ILE A 22 -9.49 3.08 -7.37
C ILE A 22 -10.86 2.43 -7.17
N ARG A 23 -11.93 3.24 -7.14
CA ARG A 23 -13.31 2.76 -7.02
C ARG A 23 -14.20 3.43 -8.06
N GLY A 24 -14.65 2.67 -9.06
CA GLY A 24 -15.38 3.23 -10.20
C GLY A 24 -14.52 4.20 -11.02
N ASP A 25 -14.91 5.45 -11.13
CA ASP A 25 -14.12 6.52 -11.75
C ASP A 25 -13.38 7.39 -10.71
N HIS A 26 -13.38 7.01 -9.44
CA HIS A 26 -12.70 7.74 -8.38
C HIS A 26 -11.32 7.13 -8.11
N ILE A 27 -10.34 8.01 -7.97
CA ILE A 27 -8.97 7.71 -7.58
C ILE A 27 -8.73 8.43 -6.25
N CYS A 28 -8.38 7.66 -5.23
CA CYS A 28 -8.07 8.15 -3.90
C CYS A 28 -6.57 7.98 -3.66
N ASN A 29 -5.83 9.09 -3.64
CA ASN A 29 -4.40 9.11 -3.32
C ASN A 29 -4.22 9.39 -1.84
N ILE A 30 -3.45 8.55 -1.15
CA ILE A 30 -3.25 8.58 0.30
C ILE A 30 -1.78 8.85 0.57
N TYR A 31 -1.52 10.03 1.13
CA TYR A 31 -0.19 10.49 1.49
C TYR A 31 0.01 10.35 2.99
N TYR A 32 0.93 9.47 3.37
CA TYR A 32 1.38 9.34 4.74
C TYR A 32 2.55 10.30 5.01
N PRO A 33 2.66 10.80 6.25
CA PRO A 33 3.85 11.51 6.69
C PRO A 33 5.13 10.68 6.49
N ALA A 34 6.21 11.33 6.05
CA ALA A 34 7.47 10.65 5.74
C ALA A 34 8.11 9.97 6.97
N ASP A 35 7.89 10.51 8.17
CA ASP A 35 8.34 9.91 9.43
C ASP A 35 7.63 8.58 9.73
N PHE A 36 6.32 8.48 9.41
CA PHE A 36 5.58 7.23 9.54
C PHE A 36 6.18 6.14 8.64
N TRP A 37 6.46 6.45 7.37
CA TRP A 37 7.08 5.49 6.45
C TRP A 37 8.47 5.04 6.90
N LYS A 38 9.29 5.97 7.42
CA LYS A 38 10.60 5.61 8.00
C LYS A 38 10.48 4.61 9.15
N ASP A 39 9.48 4.78 10.02
CA ASP A 39 9.27 3.86 11.13
C ASP A 39 8.79 2.48 10.67
N VAL A 40 7.92 2.43 9.65
CA VAL A 40 7.47 1.18 9.00
C VAL A 40 8.67 0.46 8.36
N GLU A 41 9.48 1.18 7.59
CA GLU A 41 10.63 0.64 6.88
C GLU A 41 11.68 0.11 7.87
N LYS A 42 11.94 0.87 8.94
CA LYS A 42 12.81 0.44 10.03
C LYS A 42 12.27 -0.82 10.71
N PHE A 43 10.97 -0.88 11.01
CA PHE A 43 10.36 -2.07 11.60
C PHE A 43 10.51 -3.29 10.69
N TYR A 44 10.31 -3.13 9.38
CA TYR A 44 10.49 -4.19 8.40
C TYR A 44 11.95 -4.67 8.34
N HIS A 45 12.92 -3.76 8.29
CA HIS A 45 14.34 -4.11 8.28
C HIS A 45 14.83 -4.77 9.58
N ASP A 46 14.30 -4.35 10.73
CA ASP A 46 14.62 -4.95 12.02
C ASP A 46 14.03 -6.37 12.14
N THR A 47 12.92 -6.64 11.46
CA THR A 47 12.20 -7.92 11.52
C THR A 47 12.81 -8.95 10.57
N LYS A 48 13.68 -9.83 11.11
CA LYS A 48 14.38 -10.87 10.31
C LYS A 48 13.53 -12.10 9.99
N SER A 49 12.51 -12.39 10.80
CA SER A 49 11.56 -13.50 10.60
C SER A 49 10.29 -13.26 11.43
N PHE A 50 9.20 -13.97 11.11
CA PHE A 50 7.92 -13.84 11.83
C PHE A 50 8.05 -14.17 13.32
N GLU A 51 8.85 -15.17 13.68
CA GLU A 51 9.06 -15.61 15.06
C GLU A 51 9.79 -14.56 15.91
N LYS A 52 10.55 -13.67 15.24
CA LYS A 52 11.33 -12.60 15.87
C LYS A 52 10.66 -11.23 15.76
N MET A 53 9.42 -11.19 15.27
CA MET A 53 8.67 -9.97 15.11
C MET A 53 8.27 -9.40 16.48
N ASP A 54 8.58 -8.13 16.72
CA ASP A 54 8.11 -7.43 17.91
C ASP A 54 6.63 -7.03 17.75
N TYR A 55 5.73 -7.91 18.20
CA TYR A 55 4.28 -7.68 18.12
C TYR A 55 3.80 -6.47 18.92
N LYS A 56 4.51 -6.09 19.99
CA LYS A 56 4.17 -4.90 20.77
C LYS A 56 4.44 -3.66 19.92
N ARG A 57 5.64 -3.57 19.34
CA ARG A 57 6.01 -2.47 18.44
C ARG A 57 5.12 -2.43 17.20
N LEU A 58 4.74 -3.57 16.63
CA LEU A 58 3.77 -3.64 15.53
C LEU A 58 2.42 -3.03 15.94
N THR A 59 1.92 -3.42 17.11
CA THR A 59 0.64 -2.92 17.63
C THR A 59 0.68 -1.41 17.86
N GLU A 60 1.79 -0.90 18.40
CA GLU A 60 2.00 0.55 18.58
C GLU A 60 2.04 1.29 17.25
N LEU A 61 2.71 0.73 16.24
CA LEU A 61 2.83 1.30 14.90
C LEU A 61 1.46 1.34 14.18
N VAL A 62 0.69 0.26 14.23
CA VAL A 62 -0.63 0.14 13.57
C VAL A 62 -1.68 1.02 14.27
N ASN A 63 -1.62 1.18 15.59
CA ASN A 63 -2.58 2.00 16.34
C ASN A 63 -2.14 3.48 16.47
N ARG A 64 -0.98 3.84 15.94
CA ARG A 64 -0.49 5.21 15.96
C ARG A 64 -1.48 6.11 15.21
N LYS A 65 -1.96 7.15 15.89
CA LYS A 65 -2.75 8.19 15.25
C LYS A 65 -1.85 9.03 14.35
N VAL A 66 -2.07 8.97 13.05
CA VAL A 66 -1.32 9.72 12.05
C VAL A 66 -2.28 10.60 11.27
N LYS A 67 -1.88 11.85 11.03
CA LYS A 67 -2.61 12.73 10.10
C LYS A 67 -2.15 12.38 8.70
N ILE A 68 -3.07 11.86 7.89
CA ILE A 68 -2.84 11.57 6.49
C ILE A 68 -3.50 12.65 5.62
N GLN A 69 -2.93 12.90 4.45
CA GLN A 69 -3.58 13.70 3.43
C GLN A 69 -4.20 12.77 2.40
N ILE A 70 -5.47 13.01 2.08
CA ILE A 70 -6.19 12.25 1.06
C ILE A 70 -6.61 13.21 -0.04
N ILE A 71 -6.29 12.87 -1.29
CA ILE A 71 -6.76 13.57 -2.48
C ILE A 71 -7.67 12.62 -3.25
N ILE A 72 -8.93 13.01 -3.43
CA ILE A 72 -9.90 12.23 -4.20
C ILE A 72 -10.20 12.96 -5.51
N VAL A 73 -9.96 12.30 -6.62
CA VAL A 73 -10.22 12.82 -7.97
C VAL A 73 -11.16 11.88 -8.69
N ARG A 74 -12.13 12.45 -9.40
CA ARG A 74 -13.00 11.70 -10.31
C ARG A 74 -12.48 11.83 -11.74
N ASN A 75 -11.86 10.78 -12.25
CA ASN A 75 -11.33 10.71 -13.61
C ASN A 75 -11.40 9.26 -14.11
N LYS A 76 -12.33 8.99 -15.05
CA LYS A 76 -12.54 7.66 -15.59
C LYS A 76 -11.36 7.15 -16.39
N GLU A 77 -10.81 7.97 -17.28
CA GLU A 77 -9.71 7.58 -18.17
C GLU A 77 -8.47 7.20 -17.36
N LEU A 78 -8.08 8.05 -16.40
CA LEU A 78 -6.96 7.78 -15.52
C LEU A 78 -7.21 6.54 -14.63
N ALA A 79 -8.44 6.36 -14.14
CA ALA A 79 -8.79 5.21 -13.32
C ALA A 79 -8.68 3.89 -14.11
N ASP A 80 -9.08 3.88 -15.38
CA ASP A 80 -8.99 2.72 -16.25
C ASP A 80 -7.53 2.45 -16.64
N GLU A 81 -6.75 3.48 -17.00
CA GLU A 81 -5.32 3.35 -17.28
C GLU A 81 -4.54 2.75 -16.10
N MET A 82 -4.76 3.27 -14.88
CA MET A 82 -4.08 2.78 -13.69
C MET A 82 -4.47 1.32 -13.37
N ARG A 83 -5.72 0.91 -13.59
CA ARG A 83 -6.14 -0.49 -13.43
C ARG A 83 -5.46 -1.42 -14.41
N GLU A 84 -5.37 -1.01 -15.68
CA GLU A 84 -4.71 -1.80 -16.72
C GLU A 84 -3.23 -1.97 -16.38
N LYS A 85 -2.54 -0.87 -16.05
CA LYS A 85 -1.14 -0.92 -15.58
C LYS A 85 -0.97 -1.78 -14.34
N THR A 86 -1.88 -1.69 -13.37
CA THR A 86 -1.79 -2.51 -12.14
C THR A 86 -1.97 -3.99 -12.46
N SER A 87 -2.87 -4.32 -13.38
CA SER A 87 -3.18 -5.72 -13.74
C SER A 87 -2.02 -6.45 -14.38
N THR A 88 -1.06 -5.75 -14.99
CA THR A 88 0.13 -6.38 -15.58
C THR A 88 1.10 -6.92 -14.53
N PHE A 89 1.04 -6.44 -13.28
CA PHE A 89 1.88 -6.91 -12.17
C PHE A 89 1.39 -8.20 -11.49
N PHE A 90 0.24 -8.74 -11.93
CA PHE A 90 -0.34 -9.95 -11.37
C PHE A 90 -0.39 -11.04 -12.43
N GLU A 91 0.08 -12.24 -12.09
CA GLU A 91 -0.03 -13.41 -12.96
C GLU A 91 -1.51 -13.79 -13.16
N LYS A 92 -1.83 -14.35 -14.34
CA LYS A 92 -3.21 -14.77 -14.70
C LYS A 92 -3.65 -16.01 -13.91
#